data_AF-A0A6J4TU01-F1
#
_entry.id   AF-A0A6J4TU01-F1
#
_cell.length_a   1.000
_cell.length_b   1.000
_cell.length_c   1.000
_cell.angle_alpha   90.00
_cell.angle_beta   90.00
_cell.angle_gamma   90.00
#
_symmetry.space_group_name_H-M   'P 1'
#
loop_
_entity.id
_entity.type
_entity.pdbx_description
1 polymer ?
#
loop_
_entity_poly.entity_id
_entity_poly.type
_entity_poly.pdbx_seq_one_letter_code
_entity_poly.pdbx_strand_id
1 'polypeptide(L)' 'MRRVAKFEIYRDAGGDYRWRFRADNNQVVASGEGYGSKDDCVHAVGLIKEQAPQAGVEDSA' A
#
# COMPACT_ATOMS: atom_id res chain seq x y z
N MET A 1 -10.06 -4.92 -21.54
CA MET A 1 -10.11 -3.85 -20.53
C MET A 1 -8.79 -3.85 -19.77
N ARG A 2 -8.00 -2.77 -19.85
CA ARG A 2 -6.77 -2.65 -19.05
C ARG A 2 -7.17 -2.49 -17.58
N ARG A 3 -6.62 -3.31 -16.68
CA ARG A 3 -6.85 -3.14 -15.24
C ARG A 3 -6.01 -1.96 -14.75
N VAL A 4 -6.48 -1.26 -13.73
CA VAL A 4 -5.75 -0.14 -13.13
C VAL A 4 -5.10 -0.64 -11.85
N ALA A 5 -3.85 -0.23 -11.61
CA ALA A 5 -3.16 -0.53 -10.37
C ALA A 5 -3.90 0.12 -9.18
N LYS A 6 -3.93 -0.56 -8.03
CA LYS A 6 -4.74 -0.12 -6.89
C LYS A 6 -4.10 -0.47 -5.55
N PHE A 7 -4.36 0.39 -4.57
CA PHE A 7 -4.21 0.04 -3.16
C PHE A 7 -5.48 -0.65 -2.67
N GLU A 8 -5.31 -1.80 -2.03
CA GLU A 8 -6.38 -2.51 -1.35
C GLU A 8 -6.13 -2.45 0.15
N ILE A 9 -7.07 -1.89 0.90
CA ILE A 9 -7.08 -1.91 2.36
C ILE A 9 -7.98 -3.05 2.81
N TYR A 10 -7.48 -3.90 3.69
CA TYR A 10 -8.21 -5.05 4.22
C TYR A 10 -7.87 -5.26 5.70
N ARG A 11 -8.76 -5.95 6.42
CA ARG A 11 -8.50 -6.37 7.80
C ARG A 11 -7.91 -7.78 7.78
N ASP A 12 -6.82 -7.99 8.49
CA ASP A 12 -6.19 -9.32 8.60
C ASP A 12 -6.87 -10.19 9.67
N ALA A 13 -6.37 -11.41 9.84
CA ALA A 13 -6.90 -12.35 10.83
C ALA A 13 -6.61 -11.95 12.29
N GLY A 14 -5.59 -11.13 12.53
CA GLY A 14 -5.26 -10.55 13.84
C GLY A 14 -6.14 -9.35 14.20
N GLY A 15 -6.89 -8.83 13.23
CA GLY A 15 -7.80 -7.70 13.42
C GLY A 15 -7.18 -6.36 13.05
N ASP A 16 -5.94 -6.33 12.56
CA ASP A 16 -5.26 -5.13 12.09
C ASP A 16 -5.69 -4.79 10.66
N TYR A 17 -5.68 -3.50 10.33
CA TYR A 17 -5.83 -3.01 8.97
C TYR A 17 -4.50 -3.04 8.25
N ARG A 18 -4.47 -3.57 7.03
CA ARG A 18 -3.27 -3.61 6.17
C ARG A 18 -3.62 -3.07 4.79
N TRP A 19 -2.60 -2.58 4.10
CA TRP A 19 -2.70 -2.24 2.69
C TRP A 19 -1.79 -3.13 1.84
N ARG A 20 -2.20 -3.36 0.58
CA ARG A 20 -1.35 -3.94 -0.46
C ARG A 20 -1.54 -3.22 -1.79
N PHE A 21 -0.46 -3.03 -2.52
CA PHE A 21 -0.49 -2.47 -3.86
C PHE A 21 -0.51 -3.59 -4.89
N ARG A 22 -1.55 -3.63 -5.72
CA ARG A 22 -1.67 -4.53 -6.86
C ARG A 22 -1.38 -3.78 -8.14
N ALA A 23 -0.43 -4.30 -8.92
CA ALA A 23 -0.17 -3.85 -10.27
C ALA A 23 -1.33 -4.23 -11.21
N ASP A 24 -1.33 -3.70 -12.43
CA ASP A 24 -2.38 -3.99 -13.43
C ASP A 24 -2.45 -5.48 -13.82
N ASN A 25 -1.34 -6.20 -13.67
CA ASN A 25 -1.26 -7.66 -13.83
C ASN A 25 -1.80 -8.45 -12.63
N ASN A 26 -2.43 -7.77 -11.65
CA ASN A 26 -3.03 -8.33 -10.43
C ASN A 26 -2.05 -8.93 -9.41
N GLN A 27 -0.74 -8.84 -9.65
CA GLN A 27 0.27 -9.25 -8.69
C GLN A 27 0.42 -8.20 -7.58
N VAL A 28 0.65 -8.68 -6.36
CA VAL A 28 1.01 -7.81 -5.23
C VAL A 28 2.49 -7.51 -5.35
N VAL A 29 2.84 -6.25 -5.46
CA VAL A 29 4.23 -5.79 -5.60
C VAL A 29 4.73 -5.04 -4.36
N ALA A 30 3.81 -4.59 -3.49
CA ALA A 30 4.13 -4.00 -2.20
C ALA A 30 3.00 -4.25 -1.19
N SER A 31 3.34 -4.29 0.09
CA SER A 31 2.41 -4.45 1.21
C SER A 31 2.94 -3.72 2.43
N GLY A 32 2.04 -3.13 3.21
CA GLY A 32 2.39 -2.43 4.45
C GLY A 32 2.21 -3.26 5.70
N GLU A 33 2.60 -2.65 6.82
CA GLU A 33 2.41 -3.15 8.18
C GLU A 33 0.92 -3.18 8.58
N GLY A 34 0.66 -3.76 9.75
CA GLY A 34 -0.65 -3.73 10.40
C GLY A 34 -0.87 -2.45 11.18
N TYR A 35 -2.04 -1.84 11.00
CA TYR A 35 -2.49 -0.64 11.71
C TYR A 35 -3.69 -0.99 12.59
N GLY A 36 -3.72 -0.45 13.82
CA GLY A 36 -4.84 -0.65 14.74
C GLY A 36 -6.15 0.00 14.27
N SER A 37 -6.07 1.03 13.42
CA SER A 37 -7.23 1.72 12.85
C SER A 37 -7.20 1.80 11.32
N LYS A 38 -8.38 1.88 10.72
CA LYS A 38 -8.53 2.03 9.26
C LYS A 38 -8.01 3.39 8.79
N ASP A 39 -8.26 4.44 9.55
CA ASP A 39 -7.83 5.80 9.23
C ASP A 39 -6.30 5.92 9.16
N ASP A 40 -5.58 5.31 10.10
CA ASP A 40 -4.11 5.29 10.06
C ASP A 40 -3.59 4.56 8.81
N CYS A 41 -4.22 3.44 8.45
CA CYS A 41 -3.88 2.70 7.24
C CYS A 41 -4.15 3.52 5.96
N VAL A 42 -5.29 4.23 5.91
CA VAL A 42 -5.63 5.12 4.79
C VAL A 42 -4.65 6.29 4.71
N HIS A 43 -4.28 6.86 5.85
CA HIS A 43 -3.31 7.95 5.93
C HIS A 43 -1.95 7.53 5.38
N ALA A 44 -1.45 6.35 5.78
CA ALA A 44 -0.22 5.79 5.24
C ALA A 44 -0.26 5.62 3.70
N VAL A 45 -1.36 5.09 3.15
CA VAL A 45 -1.55 5.00 1.69
C VAL A 45 -1.58 6.39 1.05
N GLY A 46 -2.18 7.38 1.71
CA GLY A 46 -2.19 8.78 1.28
C GLY A 46 -0.78 9.35 1.13
N LEU A 47 0.05 9.18 2.16
CA LEU A 47 1.46 9.59 2.14
C LEU A 47 2.24 8.92 1.01
N ILE A 48 2.06 7.60 0.81
CA ILE A 48 2.72 6.88 -0.28
C ILE A 48 2.33 7.47 -1.64
N LYS A 49 1.03 7.69 -1.88
CA LYS A 49 0.56 8.27 -3.14
C LYS A 49 1.10 9.68 -3.39
N GLU A 50 1.27 10.46 -2.33
CA GLU A 50 1.81 11.82 -2.41
C GLU A 50 3.33 11.82 -2.62
N GLN A 51 4.06 10.92 -1.97
CA GLN A 51 5.53 10.98 -1.87
C GLN A 51 6.26 10.05 -2.85
N ALA A 52 5.69 8.88 -3.17
CA ALA A 52 6.33 7.90 -4.04
C ALA A 52 6.65 8.40 -5.46
N PRO A 53 5.83 9.24 -6.12
CA PRO A 53 6.14 9.70 -7.47
C PRO A 53 7.47 10.47 -7.60
N GLN A 54 7.92 11.11 -6.52
CA GLN A 54 9.15 11.91 -6.46
C GLN A 54 10.24 11.27 -5.58
N ALA A 55 9.95 10.16 -4.92
CA ALA A 55 10.92 9.49 -4.06
C ALA A 55 12.07 8.94 -4.91
N GLY A 56 13.30 9.28 -4.51
CA GLY A 56 14.50 8.67 -5.07
C GLY A 56 14.68 7.24 -4.58
N VAL A 57 15.51 6.47 -5.29
CA VAL A 57 15.98 5.17 -4.83
C VAL A 57 17.34 5.37 -4.18
N GLU A 58 17.45 5.04 -2.90
CA GLU A 58 18.72 5.01 -2.16
C GLU A 58 19.10 3.56 -1.88
N ASP A 59 20.35 3.20 -2.18
CA ASP A 59 20.93 1.90 -1.85
C ASP A 59 21.78 2.06 -0.58
N SER A 60 21.47 1.27 0.46
CA SER A 60 22.15 1.32 1.76
C SER A 60 22.97 0.04 2.04
N ALA A 61 23.31 -0.70 0.98
CA ALA A 61 24.04 -1.97 1.06
C ALA A 61 25.53 -1.79 1.35
#